data_AF-A0A2A2F8H5-F1
#
_entry.id   AF-A0A2A2F8H5-F1
#
_cell.length_a   1.000
_cell.length_b   1.000
_cell.length_c   1.000
_cell.angle_alpha   90.00
_cell.angle_beta   90.00
_cell.angle_gamma   90.00
#
_symmetry.space_group_name_H-M   'P 1'
#
loop_
_entity.id
_entity.type
_entity.pdbx_description
1 polymer ?
#
loop_
_entity_poly.entity_id
_entity_poly.type
_entity_poly.pdbx_seq_one_letter_code
_entity_poly.pdbx_strand_id
1 'polypeptide(L)'
;MDSFYENRKSQAKVVLVGAGVSHAQMSFGLNVATVGLLGLRKNRQAKEFTYGLSSALDVDGHSGSLGVGIAYSDWFYISDEAFEALKFDNIVGKGVSADIHVKGTTLLYGKSDIEIGLINRQGNYKKIVDVRDIQVNGLQVAGTSVRGRLVRGPETLNRQRQGLSQF
;
A
#
# COMPACT_ATOMS: atom_id res chain seq x y z
N MET A 1 3.44 -29.97 -6.89
CA MET A 1 3.81 -29.62 -8.28
C MET A 1 3.65 -28.10 -8.49
N ASP A 2 3.92 -27.30 -7.44
CA ASP A 2 3.28 -25.99 -7.24
C ASP A 2 4.24 -24.79 -7.24
N SER A 3 5.55 -25.00 -6.98
CA SER A 3 6.50 -23.89 -6.88
C SER A 3 6.81 -23.23 -8.23
N PHE A 4 6.68 -23.96 -9.34
CA PHE A 4 6.95 -23.44 -10.68
C PHE A 4 5.84 -22.51 -11.20
N TYR A 5 4.59 -22.70 -10.74
CA TYR A 5 3.45 -21.85 -11.09
C TYR A 5 3.34 -20.61 -10.19
N GLU A 6 3.73 -20.72 -8.92
CA GLU A 6 3.85 -19.55 -8.03
C GLU A 6 4.86 -18.52 -8.53
N ASN A 7 5.93 -18.97 -9.19
CA ASN A 7 6.99 -18.11 -9.72
C ASN A 7 6.60 -17.28 -10.95
N ARG A 8 5.35 -17.37 -11.45
CA ARG A 8 4.89 -16.56 -12.61
C ARG A 8 3.89 -15.48 -12.25
N LYS A 9 3.40 -15.46 -11.00
CA LYS A 9 2.34 -14.53 -10.61
C LYS A 9 2.93 -13.19 -10.22
N SER A 10 2.29 -12.13 -10.71
CA SER A 10 2.54 -10.76 -10.28
C SER A 10 2.28 -10.62 -8.79
N GLN A 11 3.08 -9.80 -8.12
CA GLN A 11 2.98 -9.59 -6.68
C GLN A 11 3.04 -8.11 -6.34
N ALA A 12 2.36 -7.78 -5.25
CA ALA A 12 2.39 -6.47 -4.65
C ALA A 12 2.74 -6.57 -3.16
N LYS A 13 3.22 -5.45 -2.63
CA LYS A 13 3.47 -5.24 -1.22
C LYS A 13 3.06 -3.81 -0.86
N VAL A 14 2.44 -3.63 0.30
CA VAL A 14 2.03 -2.32 0.80
C VAL A 14 2.77 -2.02 2.10
N VAL A 15 3.24 -0.77 2.23
CA VAL A 15 3.73 -0.21 3.50
C VAL A 15 3.01 1.11 3.74
N LEU A 16 2.27 1.23 4.83
CA LEU A 16 1.66 2.48 5.27
C LEU A 16 2.36 2.97 6.53
N VAL A 17 2.73 4.24 6.54
CA VAL A 17 3.26 4.95 7.70
C VAL A 17 2.41 6.21 7.87
N GLY A 18 1.59 6.24 8.91
CA GLY A 18 0.75 7.39 9.25
C GLY A 18 1.14 7.94 10.61
N ALA A 19 1.05 9.25 10.77
CA ALA A 19 1.00 9.89 12.08
C ALA A 19 -0.36 10.57 12.22
N GLY A 20 -1.12 10.16 13.23
CA GLY A 20 -2.41 10.75 13.53
C GLY A 20 -2.66 10.88 15.02
N VAL A 21 -3.65 11.70 15.36
CA VAL A 21 -4.21 11.76 16.70
C VAL A 21 -5.69 11.41 16.56
N SER A 22 -6.10 10.27 17.09
CA SER A 22 -7.50 10.01 17.37
C SER A 22 -7.76 10.29 18.85
N HIS A 23 -8.88 10.92 19.15
CA HIS A 23 -9.33 11.14 20.52
C HIS A 23 -10.45 10.14 20.76
N ALA A 24 -10.34 9.28 21.77
CA ALA A 24 -11.28 8.17 21.98
C ALA A 24 -12.75 8.60 22.21
N GLN A 25 -13.01 9.87 22.55
CA GLN A 25 -14.35 10.47 22.67
C GLN A 25 -14.87 11.12 21.37
N MET A 26 -14.05 11.23 20.33
CA MET A 26 -14.46 11.74 19.03
C MET A 26 -14.58 10.56 18.06
N SER A 27 -15.73 10.42 17.40
CA SER A 27 -16.02 9.34 16.44
C SER A 27 -15.18 9.40 15.15
N PHE A 28 -14.17 10.26 15.10
CA PHE A 28 -13.29 10.51 13.96
C PHE A 28 -11.85 10.67 14.46
N GLY A 29 -10.89 10.20 13.68
CA GLY A 29 -9.46 10.45 13.93
C GLY A 29 -8.91 11.43 12.89
N LEU A 30 -7.86 12.16 13.29
CA LEU A 30 -7.20 13.11 12.40
C LEU A 30 -5.84 12.52 11.98
N ASN A 31 -5.70 12.21 10.69
CA ASN A 31 -4.43 11.81 10.11
C ASN A 31 -3.70 13.05 9.60
N VAL A 32 -2.63 13.45 10.30
CA VAL A 32 -1.87 14.66 10.00
C VAL A 32 -1.06 14.46 8.71
N ALA A 33 -0.48 13.28 8.54
CA ALA A 33 0.17 12.86 7.31
C ALA A 33 0.24 11.33 7.23
N THR A 34 -0.12 10.78 6.08
CA THR A 34 0.06 9.35 5.79
C THR A 34 0.88 9.19 4.53
N VAL A 35 1.96 8.42 4.63
CA VAL A 35 2.81 8.00 3.51
C VAL A 35 2.56 6.54 3.25
N GLY A 36 2.29 6.20 1.99
CA GLY A 36 2.20 4.84 1.49
C GLY A 36 3.35 4.52 0.55
N LEU A 37 3.85 3.29 0.60
CA LEU A 37 4.68 2.70 -0.43
C LEU A 37 3.94 1.50 -1.02
N LEU A 38 3.89 1.44 -2.35
CA LEU A 38 3.41 0.31 -3.11
C LEU A 38 4.58 -0.31 -3.86
N GLY A 39 5.00 -1.50 -3.44
CA GLY A 39 5.96 -2.33 -4.15
C GLY A 39 5.25 -3.26 -5.13
N LEU A 40 5.74 -3.36 -6.36
CA LEU A 40 5.25 -4.26 -7.41
C LEU A 40 6.41 -5.06 -7.99
N ARG A 41 6.16 -6.33 -8.30
CA ARG A 41 7.08 -7.16 -9.09
C ARG A 41 6.30 -8.14 -9.95
N LYS A 42 6.80 -8.42 -11.16
CA LYS A 42 6.13 -9.36 -12.09
C LYS A 42 6.16 -10.80 -11.58
N ASN A 43 7.18 -11.14 -10.79
CA ASN A 43 7.30 -12.40 -10.06
C ASN A 43 8.39 -12.27 -8.98
N ARG A 44 8.63 -13.35 -8.21
CA ARG A 44 9.61 -13.37 -7.12
C ARG A 44 11.05 -13.03 -7.52
N GLN A 45 11.42 -13.24 -8.79
CA GLN A 45 12.76 -13.02 -9.33
C GLN A 45 12.89 -11.70 -10.11
N ALA A 46 11.77 -11.06 -10.44
CA ALA A 46 11.76 -9.82 -11.21
C ALA A 46 12.17 -8.62 -10.34
N LYS A 47 12.67 -7.57 -11.02
CA LYS A 47 12.99 -6.30 -10.38
C LYS A 47 11.73 -5.71 -9.72
N GLU A 48 11.90 -5.27 -8.48
CA GLU A 48 10.88 -4.53 -7.72
C GLU A 48 10.79 -3.08 -8.22
N PHE A 49 9.56 -2.60 -8.34
CA PHE A 49 9.24 -1.19 -8.55
C PHE A 49 8.48 -0.68 -7.34
N THR A 50 8.97 0.39 -6.72
CA THR A 50 8.32 0.99 -5.55
C THR A 50 7.81 2.37 -5.90
N TYR A 51 6.54 2.62 -5.60
CA TYR A 51 5.90 3.90 -5.75
C TYR A 51 5.55 4.47 -4.38
N GLY A 52 5.80 5.77 -4.21
CA GLY A 52 5.35 6.52 -3.05
C GLY A 52 3.98 7.13 -3.29
N LEU A 53 3.19 7.20 -2.23
CA LEU A 53 1.95 7.95 -2.15
C LEU A 53 2.00 8.75 -0.86
N SER A 54 1.48 9.97 -0.86
CA SER A 54 1.32 10.75 0.36
C SER A 54 -0.05 11.40 0.34
N SER A 55 -0.75 11.33 1.46
CA SER A 55 -1.88 12.20 1.78
C SER A 55 -1.45 13.21 2.83
N ALA A 56 -1.74 14.49 2.59
CA ALA A 56 -1.59 15.54 3.59
C ALA A 56 -3.00 15.93 4.05
N LEU A 57 -3.25 15.79 5.36
CA LEU A 57 -4.53 16.11 6.01
C LEU A 57 -5.74 15.42 5.38
N ASP A 58 -6.06 14.21 5.87
CA ASP A 58 -7.34 13.56 5.58
C ASP A 58 -8.13 13.39 6.88
N VAL A 59 -9.35 13.94 6.89
CA VAL A 59 -10.31 13.79 7.98
C VAL A 59 -11.34 12.77 7.52
N ASP A 60 -10.96 11.50 7.56
CA ASP A 60 -11.86 10.39 7.22
C ASP A 60 -12.43 9.78 8.51
N GLY A 61 -13.77 9.76 8.62
CA GLY A 61 -14.52 9.25 9.77
C GLY A 61 -14.34 7.74 10.04
N HIS A 62 -13.57 7.04 9.20
CA HIS A 62 -13.26 5.61 9.34
C HIS A 62 -11.78 5.31 9.63
N SER A 63 -10.91 6.32 9.72
CA SER A 63 -9.47 6.12 9.91
C SER A 63 -8.95 6.88 11.13
N GLY A 64 -8.82 6.17 12.24
CA GLY A 64 -8.33 6.72 13.51
C GLY A 64 -6.97 6.17 13.88
N SER A 65 -5.89 6.82 13.43
CA SER A 65 -4.55 6.52 13.95
C SER A 65 -4.39 7.24 15.29
N LEU A 66 -4.35 6.51 16.40
CA LEU A 66 -3.88 7.04 17.68
C LEU A 66 -2.37 6.85 17.72
N GLY A 67 -1.60 7.87 17.32
CA GLY A 67 -0.14 7.82 17.26
C GLY A 67 0.44 7.51 15.86
N VAL A 68 1.73 7.16 15.83
CA VAL A 68 2.43 6.73 14.62
C VAL A 68 2.01 5.29 14.32
N GLY A 69 1.16 5.11 13.30
CA GLY A 69 0.75 3.81 12.79
C GLY A 69 1.69 3.36 11.68
N ILE A 70 2.27 2.17 11.81
CA ILE A 70 3.08 1.56 10.75
C ILE A 70 2.46 0.20 10.44
N ALA A 71 2.16 -0.04 9.18
CA ALA A 71 1.67 -1.32 8.68
C ALA A 71 2.47 -1.72 7.44
N TYR A 72 3.08 -2.90 7.46
CA TYR A 72 3.76 -3.45 6.30
C TYR A 72 3.28 -4.87 6.02
N SER A 73 2.80 -5.10 4.80
CA SER A 73 2.35 -6.42 4.37
C SER A 73 3.51 -7.29 3.93
N ASP A 74 3.29 -8.60 3.95
CA ASP A 74 4.03 -9.52 3.11
C ASP A 74 3.70 -9.31 1.63
N TRP A 75 4.50 -9.94 0.76
CA TRP A 75 4.18 -9.98 -0.67
C TRP A 75 2.94 -10.84 -0.89
N PHE A 76 1.93 -10.26 -1.53
CA PHE A 76 0.71 -10.96 -1.91
C PHE A 76 0.57 -11.00 -3.43
N TYR A 77 -0.12 -12.01 -3.93
CA TYR A 77 -0.35 -12.16 -5.37
C TYR A 77 -1.45 -11.20 -5.84
N ILE A 78 -1.24 -10.63 -7.02
CA ILE A 78 -2.23 -9.82 -7.73
C ILE A 78 -2.40 -10.37 -9.14
N SER A 79 -3.53 -10.04 -9.78
CA SER A 79 -3.73 -10.39 -11.18
C SER A 79 -2.77 -9.61 -12.08
N ASP A 80 -2.55 -10.11 -13.29
CA ASP A 80 -1.72 -9.42 -14.27
C ASP A 80 -2.36 -8.11 -14.74
N GLU A 81 -3.69 -8.06 -14.82
CA GLU A 81 -4.43 -6.84 -15.14
C GLU A 81 -4.25 -5.78 -14.05
N ALA A 82 -4.29 -6.18 -12.78
CA ALA A 82 -4.04 -5.29 -11.65
C ALA A 82 -2.59 -4.79 -11.66
N PHE A 83 -1.63 -5.67 -11.96
CA PHE A 83 -0.21 -5.30 -12.08
C PHE A 83 0.00 -4.27 -13.19
N GLU A 84 -0.55 -4.49 -14.38
CA GLU A 84 -0.46 -3.54 -15.49
C GLU A 84 -1.15 -2.21 -15.17
N ALA A 85 -2.34 -2.25 -14.56
CA ALA A 85 -3.06 -1.04 -14.15
C ALA A 85 -2.28 -0.20 -13.13
N LEU A 86 -1.50 -0.85 -12.26
CA LEU A 86 -0.71 -0.21 -11.22
C LEU A 86 0.65 0.33 -11.69
N LYS A 87 1.07 0.03 -12.92
CA LYS A 87 2.34 0.57 -13.45
C LYS A 87 2.29 2.09 -13.53
N PHE A 88 3.42 2.71 -13.20
CA PHE A 88 3.61 4.16 -13.22
C PHE A 88 3.11 4.85 -14.50
N ASP A 89 3.44 4.28 -15.66
CA ASP A 89 3.08 4.83 -16.98
C ASP A 89 1.56 4.83 -17.25
N ASN A 90 0.81 4.04 -16.47
CA ASN A 90 -0.65 3.97 -16.54
C ASN A 90 -1.35 4.89 -15.55
N ILE A 91 -0.61 5.59 -14.70
CA ILE A 91 -1.18 6.40 -13.63
C ILE A 91 -0.69 7.85 -13.72
N VAL A 92 0.62 8.05 -13.85
CA VAL A 92 1.22 9.39 -13.83
C VAL A 92 0.94 10.12 -15.13
N GLY A 93 0.60 11.42 -15.02
CA GLY A 93 0.18 12.25 -16.15
C GLY A 93 -1.28 12.03 -16.59
N LYS A 94 -1.85 10.86 -16.33
CA LYS A 94 -3.26 10.53 -16.67
C LYS A 94 -4.27 11.12 -15.68
N GLY A 95 -3.80 11.75 -14.60
CA GLY A 95 -4.62 12.28 -13.51
C GLY A 95 -5.42 11.19 -12.79
N VAL A 96 -4.81 10.02 -12.66
CA VAL A 96 -5.30 8.94 -11.82
C VAL A 96 -4.57 9.03 -10.48
N SER A 97 -5.31 8.90 -9.39
CA SER A 97 -4.79 8.75 -8.04
C SER A 97 -5.00 7.31 -7.59
N ALA A 98 -4.12 6.80 -6.74
CA ALA A 98 -4.31 5.51 -6.09
C ALA A 98 -4.89 5.72 -4.69
N ASP A 99 -5.70 4.76 -4.27
CA ASP A 99 -6.33 4.71 -2.96
C ASP A 99 -6.06 3.32 -2.38
N ILE A 100 -5.32 3.26 -1.29
CA ILE A 100 -4.87 2.01 -0.66
C ILE A 100 -5.47 1.95 0.74
N HIS A 101 -6.14 0.84 1.04
CA HIS A 101 -6.75 0.57 2.33
C HIS A 101 -6.17 -0.71 2.90
N VAL A 102 -5.63 -0.63 4.12
CA VAL A 102 -5.27 -1.79 4.94
C VAL A 102 -6.27 -1.87 6.07
N LYS A 103 -7.23 -2.80 5.94
CA LYS A 103 -8.34 -2.99 6.87
C LYS A 103 -8.00 -4.11 7.85
N GLY A 104 -8.04 -3.78 9.13
CA GLY A 104 -7.70 -4.71 10.21
C GLY A 104 -7.04 -3.98 11.36
N THR A 105 -6.80 -4.74 12.43
CA THR A 105 -6.04 -4.29 13.60
C THR A 105 -4.81 -5.18 13.70
N THR A 106 -3.63 -4.57 13.74
CA THR A 106 -2.34 -5.26 13.85
C THR A 106 -1.62 -4.76 15.09
N LEU A 107 -1.40 -5.66 16.05
CA LEU A 107 -0.55 -5.41 17.22
C LEU A 107 0.69 -6.29 17.06
N LEU A 108 1.79 -5.69 16.58
CA LEU A 108 3.04 -6.36 16.17
C LEU A 108 2.89 -7.23 14.92
N TYR A 109 1.98 -8.21 14.94
CA TYR A 109 1.72 -9.17 13.87
C TYR A 109 0.22 -9.42 13.78
N GLY A 110 -0.32 -9.56 12.57
CA GLY A 110 -1.75 -9.76 12.38
C GLY A 110 -2.11 -10.04 10.93
N LYS A 111 -3.39 -10.26 10.68
CA LYS A 111 -3.92 -10.39 9.32
C LYS A 111 -4.82 -9.23 9.01
N SER A 112 -4.69 -8.72 7.79
CA SER A 112 -5.45 -7.58 7.30
C SER A 112 -5.91 -7.84 5.87
N ASP A 113 -7.00 -7.18 5.52
CA ASP A 113 -7.48 -7.12 4.16
C ASP A 113 -6.84 -5.91 3.47
N ILE A 114 -6.41 -6.10 2.23
CA ILE A 114 -5.78 -5.05 1.43
C ILE A 114 -6.64 -4.78 0.21
N GLU A 115 -7.11 -3.54 0.12
CA GLU A 115 -7.85 -3.04 -1.03
C GLU A 115 -7.03 -1.94 -1.71
N ILE A 116 -6.90 -2.03 -3.03
CA ILE A 116 -6.29 -0.97 -3.83
C ILE A 116 -7.27 -0.60 -4.92
N GLY A 117 -7.50 0.70 -5.07
CA GLY A 117 -8.31 1.28 -6.12
C GLY A 117 -7.60 2.42 -6.83
N LEU A 118 -8.12 2.73 -8.00
CA LEU A 118 -7.72 3.88 -8.81
C LEU A 118 -8.90 4.85 -8.91
N ILE A 119 -8.60 6.14 -8.72
CA ILE A 119 -9.56 7.24 -8.83
C ILE A 119 -9.15 8.09 -10.02
N ASN A 120 -10.03 8.23 -11.01
CA ASN A 120 -9.77 9.09 -12.17
C ASN A 120 -10.05 10.58 -11.86
N ARG A 121 -9.82 11.47 -12.84
CA ARG A 121 -10.06 12.91 -12.69
C ARG A 121 -11.52 13.27 -12.42
N GLN A 122 -12.45 12.42 -12.84
CA GLN A 122 -13.89 12.59 -12.62
C GLN A 122 -14.33 12.09 -11.23
N GLY A 123 -13.41 11.55 -10.42
CA GLY A 123 -13.72 10.99 -9.11
C GLY A 123 -14.27 9.56 -9.15
N ASN A 124 -14.29 8.90 -10.31
CA ASN A 124 -14.76 7.52 -10.41
C ASN A 124 -13.73 6.58 -9.78
N TYR A 125 -14.19 5.81 -8.80
CA TYR A 125 -13.41 4.78 -8.14
C TYR A 125 -13.50 3.44 -8.89
N LYS A 126 -12.35 2.84 -9.16
CA LYS A 126 -12.25 1.47 -9.69
C LYS A 126 -11.36 0.64 -8.77
N LYS A 127 -11.96 -0.32 -8.08
CA LYS A 127 -11.22 -1.33 -7.31
C LYS A 127 -10.45 -2.25 -8.28
N ILE A 128 -9.18 -2.46 -8.00
CA ILE A 128 -8.27 -3.27 -8.83
C ILE A 128 -7.60 -4.40 -8.05
N VAL A 129 -7.48 -4.26 -6.74
CA VAL A 129 -7.00 -5.29 -5.83
C VAL A 129 -7.97 -5.37 -4.66
N ASP A 130 -8.39 -6.58 -4.32
CA ASP A 130 -9.14 -6.92 -3.12
C ASP A 130 -8.64 -8.28 -2.66
N VAL A 131 -7.69 -8.27 -1.72
CA VAL A 131 -7.11 -9.48 -1.16
C VAL A 131 -7.39 -9.51 0.33
N ARG A 132 -7.65 -10.71 0.83
CA ARG A 132 -8.06 -10.95 2.21
C ARG A 132 -7.00 -11.75 2.94
N ASP A 133 -7.01 -11.64 4.26
CA ASP A 133 -6.23 -12.51 5.13
C ASP A 133 -4.70 -12.41 4.88
N ILE A 134 -4.21 -11.22 4.52
CA ILE A 134 -2.79 -10.97 4.25
C ILE A 134 -2.04 -10.72 5.56
N GLN A 135 -0.90 -11.39 5.73
CA GLN A 135 -0.02 -11.13 6.86
C GLN A 135 0.49 -9.69 6.82
N VAL A 136 0.24 -8.96 7.89
CA VAL A 136 0.67 -7.58 8.12
C VAL A 136 1.36 -7.49 9.46
N ASN A 137 2.39 -6.67 9.51
CA ASN A 137 3.19 -6.45 10.69
C ASN A 137 3.24 -4.95 10.99
N GLY A 138 3.46 -4.62 12.27
CA GLY A 138 3.56 -3.26 12.76
C GLY A 138 2.52 -2.93 13.82
N LEU A 139 2.33 -1.63 14.05
CA LEU A 139 1.41 -1.12 15.06
C LEU A 139 0.30 -0.36 14.34
N GLN A 140 -0.86 -0.97 14.23
CA GLN A 140 -2.04 -0.42 13.59
C GLN A 140 -3.26 -0.74 14.46
N VAL A 141 -3.76 0.26 15.18
CA VAL A 141 -4.89 0.08 16.11
C VAL A 141 -6.25 0.21 15.40
N ALA A 142 -6.28 0.75 14.18
CA ALA A 142 -7.47 0.89 13.34
C ALA A 142 -7.12 0.78 11.85
N GLY A 143 -8.12 0.57 10.98
CA GLY A 143 -7.94 0.61 9.53
C GLY A 143 -7.17 1.86 9.09
N THR A 144 -6.18 1.67 8.22
CA THR A 144 -5.33 2.75 7.70
C THR A 144 -5.51 2.85 6.20
N SER A 145 -5.73 4.06 5.72
CA SER A 145 -5.88 4.35 4.30
C SER A 145 -4.90 5.43 3.87
N VAL A 146 -4.50 5.39 2.60
CA VAL A 146 -3.78 6.48 1.96
C VAL A 146 -4.33 6.67 0.56
N ARG A 147 -4.71 7.91 0.27
CA ARG A 147 -5.13 8.34 -1.06
C ARG A 147 -4.16 9.39 -1.57
N GLY A 148 -3.68 9.22 -2.79
CA GLY A 148 -2.76 10.19 -3.36
C GLY A 148 -2.31 9.89 -4.78
N ARG A 149 -1.60 10.85 -5.35
CA ARG A 149 -0.90 10.63 -6.62
C ARG A 149 0.31 9.75 -6.37
N LEU A 150 0.50 8.76 -7.25
CA LEU A 150 1.70 7.93 -7.24
C LEU A 150 2.89 8.75 -7.73
N VAL A 151 3.95 8.79 -6.93
CA VAL A 151 5.26 9.33 -7.29
C VAL A 151 6.26 8.18 -7.34
N ARG A 152 7.27 8.27 -8.21
CA ARG A 152 8.29 7.24 -8.27
C ARG A 152 9.09 7.31 -6.97
N GLY A 153 9.18 6.19 -6.23
CA GLY A 153 10.06 6.13 -5.05
C GLY A 153 11.51 6.41 -5.46
N PRO A 154 12.33 6.98 -4.57
CA PRO A 154 13.72 7.31 -4.90
C PRO A 154 14.49 6.03 -5.28
N GLU A 155 15.20 6.07 -6.41
CA GLU A 155 15.95 4.92 -6.96
C GLU A 155 17.03 4.39 -5.99
N THR A 156 17.44 5.18 -5.00
CA THR A 156 18.41 4.83 -3.95
C THR A 156 17.93 3.72 -3.01
N LEU A 157 16.62 3.60 -2.74
CA LEU A 157 16.07 2.48 -1.94
C LEU A 157 16.22 1.13 -2.67
N ASN A 158 16.12 1.14 -4.00
CA ASN A 158 16.29 -0.07 -4.82
C ASN A 158 17.75 -0.50 -4.94
N ARG A 159 18.72 0.43 -4.87
CA ARG A 159 20.16 0.08 -4.89
C ARG A 159 20.66 -0.44 -3.55
N GLN A 160 20.20 0.12 -2.42
CA GLN A 160 20.63 -0.35 -1.08
C GLN A 160 20.24 -1.80 -0.80
N ARG A 161 19.10 -2.29 -1.32
CA ARG A 161 18.72 -3.70 -1.20
C ARG A 161 19.51 -4.65 -2.10
N GLN A 162 19.97 -4.18 -3.26
CA GLN A 162 20.81 -4.99 -4.17
C GLN A 162 22.28 -5.03 -3.71
N GLY A 163 22.74 -4.05 -2.94
CA GLY A 163 24.08 -4.05 -2.33
C GLY A 163 24.23 -4.92 -1.09
N LEU A 164 23.13 -5.35 -0.46
CA LEU A 164 23.14 -6.20 0.75
C LEU A 164 23.01 -7.70 0.44
N SER A 165 22.85 -8.10 -0.82
CA SER A 165 22.86 -9.50 -1.25
C SER A 165 24.22 -9.96 -1.81
N GLN A 166 25.29 -9.20 -1.56
CA GLN A 166 26.67 -9.54 -1.94
C GLN A 166 27.61 -9.67 -0.74
N PHE A 167 27.07 -9.86 0.47
CA PHE A 167 27.82 -10.28 1.65
C PHE A 167 27.17 -11.50 2.28
#